data_AF-A0A832M0Q7-F1
#
_entry.id   AF-A0A832M0Q7-F1
#
_cell.length_a   1.000
_cell.length_b   1.000
_cell.length_c   1.000
_cell.angle_alpha   90.00
_cell.angle_beta   90.00
_cell.angle_gamma   90.00
#
_symmetry.space_group_name_H-M   'P 1'
#
loop_
_entity.id
_entity.type
_entity.pdbx_description
1 polymer ?
#
loop_
_entity_poly.entity_id
_entity_poly.type
_entity_poly.pdbx_seq_one_letter_code
_entity_poly.pdbx_strand_id
1 'polypeptide(L)'
;MGMTTAPEEPEVAGLKGAVEEVRREASARSRLRAKLATGVLLAVAALLVAAAFAVAAPLTVATAVSYERTPEAAVATITIVVTGAPNTTYGVEVRGPANEIVAVREVETNATGVALLKLELPEIYPAGTYTVYVAGGGESAVATFTVSWNVTAPAAPAAPAAPGVRVAAENLIRVAVKLGTMVHCRNEVLLAANVTRTELNATFQAVLNLTKAGDGYLAQANASLAAGNYTAAMRYAQLAIRSYGRALELQEDIREQLGVSFAACRVTIAPPREIPAPARNATCRWTPEFYPLMTAFNVTERRVEELRRLLARLEERGYNVTGLAMMLDEAEKLVEEGRQLALACNVSEAAHKLAQANKYIGAVNAAIAKLGGMRFVKELERRFGIEIGKEEVENAMRRGKLPEKLAEKVNETLRKLAVTEKLSEKELRDVGKRVGNLEKLIEKLKKEERVPRIAEEISRKVEEIRKSIEREIARRAQEARGRGGKP
;
A
#
# COMPACT_ATOMS: atom_id res chain seq x y z
N MET A 1 -74.50 -32.04 96.05
CA MET A 1 -73.93 -30.94 95.25
C MET A 1 -73.63 -31.55 93.89
N GLY A 2 -74.45 -31.46 92.85
CA GLY A 2 -75.32 -30.39 92.39
C GLY A 2 -74.66 -29.78 91.15
N MET A 3 -75.02 -30.25 89.95
CA MET A 3 -75.00 -29.41 88.74
C MET A 3 -75.70 -30.11 87.58
N THR A 4 -76.59 -29.31 86.99
CA THR A 4 -77.61 -29.56 85.99
C THR A 4 -77.06 -29.35 84.57
N THR A 5 -77.65 -30.10 83.65
CA THR A 5 -77.51 -30.06 82.19
C THR A 5 -77.97 -28.74 81.55
N ALA A 6 -77.37 -28.36 80.41
CA ALA A 6 -77.86 -27.31 79.50
C ALA A 6 -77.82 -27.79 78.03
N PRO A 7 -78.73 -27.31 77.14
CA PRO A 7 -78.93 -27.83 75.79
C PRO A 7 -78.42 -26.92 74.65
N GLU A 8 -78.42 -27.50 73.44
CA GLU A 8 -78.25 -26.96 72.08
C GLU A 8 -79.34 -25.90 71.74
N GLU A 9 -79.24 -24.98 70.76
CA GLU A 9 -79.06 -25.16 69.29
C GLU A 9 -78.97 -23.73 68.60
N PRO A 10 -79.09 -23.49 67.27
CA PRO A 10 -77.98 -23.16 66.33
C PRO A 10 -78.17 -21.84 65.50
N GLU A 11 -77.47 -21.78 64.35
CA GLU A 11 -77.87 -21.16 63.06
C GLU A 11 -77.10 -19.91 62.54
N VAL A 12 -75.96 -20.13 61.85
CA VAL A 12 -75.28 -19.13 60.99
C VAL A 12 -74.74 -19.80 59.72
N ALA A 13 -75.63 -20.16 58.78
CA ALA A 13 -75.25 -20.74 57.48
C ALA A 13 -75.61 -19.86 56.26
N GLY A 14 -76.45 -18.83 56.39
CA GLY A 14 -76.94 -18.05 55.25
C GLY A 14 -76.03 -16.94 54.70
N LEU A 15 -75.04 -16.47 55.46
CA LEU A 15 -74.25 -15.27 55.13
C LEU A 15 -73.01 -15.51 54.25
N LYS A 16 -72.55 -16.76 54.12
CA LYS A 16 -71.33 -17.06 53.35
C LYS A 16 -71.56 -17.12 51.84
N GLY A 17 -72.76 -17.50 51.38
CA GLY A 17 -73.06 -17.62 49.94
C GLY A 17 -73.07 -16.28 49.20
N ALA A 18 -73.71 -15.27 49.78
CA ALA A 18 -73.87 -13.96 49.13
C ALA A 18 -72.54 -13.19 48.96
N VAL A 19 -71.56 -13.45 49.82
CA VAL A 19 -70.24 -12.79 49.76
C VAL A 19 -69.35 -13.38 48.67
N GLU A 20 -69.51 -14.66 48.32
CA GLU A 20 -68.71 -15.28 47.25
C GLU A 20 -69.20 -14.89 45.84
N GLU A 21 -70.49 -14.66 45.67
CA GLU A 21 -71.09 -14.24 44.38
C GLU A 21 -70.55 -12.86 43.95
N VAL A 22 -70.57 -11.88 44.86
CA VAL A 22 -70.07 -10.51 44.60
C VAL A 22 -68.57 -10.50 44.32
N ARG A 23 -67.81 -11.40 44.95
CA ARG A 23 -66.36 -11.53 44.73
C ARG A 23 -66.03 -12.11 43.34
N ARG A 24 -66.89 -12.96 42.78
CA ARG A 24 -66.73 -13.50 41.42
C ARG A 24 -67.00 -12.45 40.35
N GLU A 25 -68.03 -11.62 40.50
CA GLU A 25 -68.34 -10.58 39.51
C GLU A 25 -67.30 -9.45 39.47
N ALA A 26 -66.76 -9.04 40.62
CA ALA A 26 -65.71 -8.03 40.68
C ALA A 26 -64.40 -8.51 40.00
N SER A 27 -64.08 -9.80 40.14
CA SER A 27 -62.91 -10.42 39.50
C SER A 27 -63.03 -10.45 37.98
N ALA A 28 -64.21 -10.73 37.43
CA ALA A 28 -64.44 -10.78 35.99
C ALA A 28 -64.29 -9.39 35.32
N ARG A 29 -64.79 -8.32 35.95
CA ARG A 29 -64.67 -6.95 35.41
C ARG A 29 -63.24 -6.42 35.44
N SER A 30 -62.44 -6.82 36.43
CA SER A 30 -61.01 -6.46 36.50
C SER A 30 -60.17 -7.10 35.38
N ARG A 31 -60.47 -8.36 35.03
CA ARG A 31 -59.77 -9.10 33.96
C ARG A 31 -60.09 -8.55 32.58
N LEU A 32 -61.32 -8.05 32.37
CA LEU A 32 -61.70 -7.45 31.09
C LEU A 32 -61.00 -6.09 30.87
N ARG A 33 -60.90 -5.26 31.92
CA ARG A 33 -60.17 -3.99 31.88
C ARG A 33 -58.66 -4.18 31.69
N ALA A 34 -58.09 -5.19 32.34
CA ALA A 34 -56.68 -5.56 32.13
C ALA A 34 -56.43 -5.99 30.69
N LYS A 35 -57.27 -6.87 30.11
CA LYS A 35 -57.13 -7.34 28.71
C LYS A 35 -57.31 -6.21 27.69
N LEU A 36 -58.22 -5.26 27.92
CA LEU A 36 -58.39 -4.08 27.07
C LEU A 36 -57.18 -3.13 27.15
N ALA A 37 -56.64 -2.90 28.35
CA ALA A 37 -55.44 -2.08 28.51
C ALA A 37 -54.20 -2.72 27.84
N THR A 38 -54.02 -4.05 27.96
CA THR A 38 -52.92 -4.75 27.28
C THR A 38 -53.09 -4.75 25.76
N GLY A 39 -54.32 -4.88 25.26
CA GLY A 39 -54.62 -4.81 23.83
C GLY A 39 -54.34 -3.43 23.22
N VAL A 40 -54.70 -2.35 23.92
CA VAL A 40 -54.40 -0.98 23.47
C VAL A 40 -52.89 -0.70 23.51
N LEU A 41 -52.18 -1.16 24.54
CA LEU A 41 -50.71 -1.04 24.61
C LEU A 41 -49.99 -1.81 23.50
N LEU A 42 -50.44 -3.03 23.18
CA LEU A 42 -49.90 -3.81 22.06
C LEU A 42 -50.21 -3.18 20.70
N ALA A 43 -51.41 -2.61 20.53
CA ALA A 43 -51.76 -1.90 19.30
C ALA A 43 -50.94 -0.61 19.12
N VAL A 44 -50.73 0.17 20.20
CA VAL A 44 -49.88 1.37 20.17
C VAL A 44 -48.42 1.00 19.95
N ALA A 45 -47.91 -0.07 20.57
CA ALA A 45 -46.56 -0.57 20.31
C ALA A 45 -46.40 -1.05 18.85
N ALA A 46 -47.39 -1.78 18.30
CA ALA A 46 -47.38 -2.21 16.91
C ALA A 46 -47.47 -1.01 15.94
N LEU A 47 -48.24 0.03 16.27
CA LEU A 47 -48.32 1.26 15.47
C LEU A 47 -47.01 2.07 15.53
N LEU A 48 -46.36 2.13 16.69
CA LEU A 48 -45.04 2.77 16.86
C LEU A 48 -43.94 2.02 16.11
N VAL A 49 -44.00 0.68 16.09
CA VAL A 49 -43.08 -0.16 15.31
C VAL A 49 -43.37 -0.01 13.81
N ALA A 50 -44.63 -0.01 13.38
CA ALA A 50 -44.99 0.20 11.98
C ALA A 50 -44.64 1.61 11.48
N ALA A 51 -44.80 2.65 12.31
CA ALA A 51 -44.35 4.01 12.01
C ALA A 51 -42.82 4.12 11.94
N ALA A 52 -42.07 3.31 12.71
CA ALA A 52 -40.61 3.24 12.62
C ALA A 52 -40.11 2.58 11.32
N PHE A 53 -40.91 1.71 10.68
CA PHE A 53 -40.57 1.07 9.40
C PHE A 53 -41.05 1.84 8.16
N ALA A 54 -41.86 2.90 8.32
CA ALA A 54 -42.53 3.56 7.19
C ALA A 54 -41.76 4.73 6.54
N VAL A 55 -40.55 5.10 7.01
CA VAL A 55 -39.85 6.29 6.48
C VAL A 55 -38.32 6.13 6.42
N ALA A 56 -37.80 4.94 6.11
CA ALA A 56 -36.44 4.88 5.59
C ALA A 56 -36.50 5.38 4.14
N ALA A 57 -36.17 6.66 3.93
CA ALA A 57 -35.98 7.18 2.59
C ALA A 57 -34.92 6.31 1.89
N PRO A 58 -35.18 5.85 0.65
CA PRO A 58 -34.22 5.01 -0.06
C PRO A 58 -32.89 5.75 -0.16
N LEU A 59 -31.77 5.02 -0.02
CA LEU A 59 -30.44 5.59 -0.21
C LEU A 59 -30.37 6.34 -1.56
N THR A 60 -30.11 7.63 -1.50
CA THR A 60 -29.87 8.49 -2.66
C THR A 60 -28.51 9.16 -2.53
N VAL A 61 -27.88 9.39 -3.67
CA VAL A 61 -26.61 10.10 -3.77
C VAL A 61 -26.72 11.22 -4.80
N ALA A 62 -26.38 12.42 -4.39
CA ALA A 62 -26.31 13.60 -5.25
C ALA A 62 -24.88 14.13 -5.28
N THR A 63 -24.47 14.71 -6.41
CA THR A 63 -23.12 15.25 -6.59
C THR A 63 -23.18 16.65 -7.17
N ALA A 64 -22.32 17.53 -6.68
CA ALA A 64 -22.13 18.88 -7.18
C ALA A 64 -20.64 19.16 -7.37
N VAL A 65 -20.30 19.81 -8.47
CA VAL A 65 -18.91 20.12 -8.84
C VAL A 65 -18.71 21.62 -8.79
N SER A 66 -17.69 22.05 -8.05
CA SER A 66 -17.22 23.44 -8.02
C SER A 66 -15.74 23.49 -8.38
N TYR A 67 -15.30 24.57 -9.01
CA TYR A 67 -13.92 24.72 -9.46
C TYR A 67 -13.28 25.89 -8.72
N GLU A 68 -12.15 25.64 -8.07
CA GLU A 68 -11.29 26.67 -7.51
C GLU A 68 -9.98 26.70 -8.31
N ARG A 69 -9.64 27.88 -8.84
CA ARG A 69 -8.38 28.09 -9.55
C ARG A 69 -7.39 28.75 -8.62
N THR A 70 -6.34 28.01 -8.26
CA THR A 70 -5.15 28.59 -7.61
C THR A 70 -4.12 28.97 -8.68
N PRO A 71 -3.13 29.83 -8.36
CA PRO A 71 -2.04 30.16 -9.29
C PRO A 71 -1.20 28.95 -9.72
N GLU A 72 -1.21 27.88 -8.92
CA GLU A 72 -0.33 26.72 -9.07
C GLU A 72 -1.03 25.52 -9.73
N ALA A 73 -2.34 25.38 -9.55
CA ALA A 73 -3.16 24.34 -10.20
C ALA A 73 -4.66 24.66 -10.16
N ALA A 74 -5.42 24.12 -11.12
CA ALA A 74 -6.86 23.99 -10.99
C ALA A 74 -7.20 22.83 -10.05
N VAL A 75 -8.10 23.07 -9.09
CA VAL A 75 -8.64 22.05 -8.19
C VAL A 75 -10.16 22.02 -8.36
N ALA A 76 -10.70 20.85 -8.67
CA ALA A 76 -12.14 20.62 -8.68
C ALA A 76 -12.56 20.10 -7.29
N THR A 77 -13.40 20.86 -6.61
CA THR A 77 -13.98 20.48 -5.32
C THR A 77 -15.34 19.85 -5.56
N ILE A 78 -15.40 18.53 -5.36
CA ILE A 78 -16.60 17.72 -5.54
C ILE A 78 -17.31 17.60 -4.19
N THR A 79 -18.57 18.01 -4.14
CA THR A 79 -19.44 17.82 -2.97
C THR A 79 -20.38 16.65 -3.27
N ILE A 80 -20.25 15.58 -2.49
CA ILE A 80 -21.10 14.39 -2.56
C ILE A 80 -22.03 14.43 -1.36
N VAL A 81 -23.35 14.42 -1.61
CA VAL A 81 -24.39 14.39 -0.58
C VAL A 81 -25.01 12.99 -0.60
N VAL A 82 -24.92 12.30 0.53
CA VAL A 82 -25.52 10.98 0.74
C VAL A 82 -26.74 11.14 1.64
N THR A 83 -27.89 10.65 1.20
CA THR A 83 -29.13 10.65 1.99
C THR A 83 -29.62 9.22 2.15
N GLY A 84 -29.69 8.70 3.37
CA GLY A 84 -30.14 7.35 3.70
C GLY A 84 -30.66 7.24 5.13
N ALA A 85 -30.61 6.03 5.70
CA ALA A 85 -30.99 5.80 7.10
C ALA A 85 -30.22 6.73 8.07
N PRO A 86 -30.88 7.35 9.07
CA PRO A 86 -30.22 8.17 10.10
C PRO A 86 -29.15 7.41 10.90
N ASN A 87 -28.09 8.11 11.32
CA ASN A 87 -27.01 7.59 12.16
C ASN A 87 -26.41 6.26 11.63
N THR A 88 -26.24 6.17 10.31
CA THR A 88 -25.75 4.96 9.62
C THR A 88 -24.47 5.28 8.87
N THR A 89 -23.49 4.37 8.96
CA THR A 89 -22.23 4.46 8.22
C THR A 89 -22.37 3.91 6.81
N TYR A 90 -21.89 4.66 5.83
CA TYR A 90 -21.83 4.29 4.41
C TYR A 90 -20.39 4.34 3.91
N GLY A 91 -20.01 3.35 3.10
CA GLY A 91 -18.80 3.38 2.29
C GLY A 91 -19.06 4.12 0.98
N VAL A 92 -18.14 4.98 0.58
CA VAL A 92 -18.17 5.77 -0.66
C VAL A 92 -16.91 5.47 -1.47
N GLU A 93 -17.08 4.96 -2.68
CA GLU A 93 -16.02 4.70 -3.65
C GLU A 93 -16.22 5.59 -4.87
N VAL A 94 -15.20 6.40 -5.20
CA VAL A 94 -15.18 7.26 -6.38
C VAL A 94 -14.24 6.66 -7.41
N ARG A 95 -14.74 6.43 -8.62
CA ARG A 95 -13.98 5.93 -9.76
C ARG A 95 -13.84 6.97 -10.86
N GLY A 96 -12.67 6.99 -11.47
CA GLY A 96 -12.35 7.85 -12.60
C GLY A 96 -12.87 7.32 -13.95
N PRO A 97 -12.68 8.09 -15.03
CA PRO A 97 -13.14 7.75 -16.38
C PRO A 97 -12.56 6.46 -16.95
N ALA A 98 -11.39 6.02 -16.50
CA ALA A 98 -10.78 4.75 -16.88
C ALA A 98 -11.12 3.62 -15.87
N ASN A 99 -12.16 3.82 -15.05
CA ASN A 99 -12.62 2.91 -14.00
C ASN A 99 -11.56 2.66 -12.90
N GLU A 100 -10.59 3.57 -12.75
CA GLU A 100 -9.59 3.56 -11.69
C GLU A 100 -10.17 4.09 -10.38
N ILE A 101 -9.74 3.53 -9.25
CA ILE A 101 -10.18 4.01 -7.92
C ILE A 101 -9.46 5.33 -7.61
N VAL A 102 -10.24 6.39 -7.42
CA VAL A 102 -9.77 7.74 -7.10
C VAL A 102 -9.80 7.98 -5.60
N ALA A 103 -10.86 7.56 -4.93
CA ALA A 103 -11.00 7.67 -3.49
C ALA A 103 -11.91 6.59 -2.92
N VAL A 104 -11.59 6.13 -1.71
CA VAL A 104 -12.47 5.31 -0.87
C VAL A 104 -12.56 5.99 0.49
N ARG A 105 -13.78 6.25 0.97
CA ARG A 105 -14.07 6.96 2.23
C ARG A 105 -15.27 6.35 2.93
N GLU A 106 -15.36 6.57 4.23
CA GLU A 106 -16.55 6.25 5.02
C GLU A 106 -17.18 7.57 5.47
N VAL A 107 -18.52 7.62 5.47
CA VAL A 107 -19.30 8.76 5.97
C VAL A 107 -20.42 8.27 6.88
N GLU A 108 -20.76 9.06 7.89
CA GLU A 108 -21.87 8.77 8.80
C GLU A 108 -22.99 9.80 8.58
N THR A 109 -24.21 9.31 8.35
CA THR A 109 -25.39 10.18 8.23
C THR A 109 -25.79 10.73 9.59
N ASN A 110 -26.23 11.98 9.63
CA ASN A 110 -26.74 12.60 10.84
C ASN A 110 -28.14 12.07 11.24
N ALA A 111 -28.74 12.64 12.27
CA ALA A 111 -30.09 12.30 12.73
C ALA A 111 -31.20 12.53 11.67
N THR A 112 -30.95 13.32 10.63
CA THR A 112 -31.87 13.53 9.50
C THR A 112 -31.56 12.63 8.30
N GLY A 113 -30.60 11.70 8.42
CA GLY A 113 -30.22 10.79 7.33
C GLY A 113 -29.28 11.38 6.28
N VAL A 114 -28.63 12.53 6.54
CA VAL A 114 -27.78 13.22 5.54
C VAL A 114 -26.30 13.19 5.94
N ALA A 115 -25.42 12.90 4.99
CA ALA A 115 -23.97 13.02 5.12
C ALA A 115 -23.37 13.83 3.94
N LEU A 116 -22.27 14.54 4.20
CA LEU A 116 -21.58 15.36 3.20
C LEU A 116 -20.10 14.96 3.11
N LEU A 117 -19.65 14.61 1.92
CA LEU A 117 -18.24 14.34 1.60
C LEU A 117 -17.72 15.38 0.62
N LYS A 118 -16.60 16.01 0.95
CA LYS A 118 -15.84 16.88 0.04
C LYS A 118 -14.61 16.14 -0.46
N LEU A 119 -14.42 16.13 -1.77
CA LEU A 119 -13.25 15.55 -2.42
C LEU A 119 -12.60 16.62 -3.31
N GLU A 120 -11.31 16.85 -3.09
CA GLU A 120 -10.52 17.71 -3.96
C GLU A 120 -9.81 16.84 -5.00
N LEU A 121 -10.10 17.13 -6.28
CA LEU A 121 -9.42 16.53 -7.41
C LEU A 121 -8.49 17.61 -7.98
N PRO A 122 -7.17 17.46 -7.86
CA PRO A 122 -6.24 18.28 -8.61
C PRO A 122 -6.34 17.97 -10.12
N GLU A 123 -5.89 18.90 -10.95
CA GLU A 123 -5.84 18.75 -12.41
C GLU A 123 -5.05 17.52 -12.91
N ILE A 124 -4.32 16.81 -12.02
CA ILE A 124 -3.63 15.54 -12.34
C ILE A 124 -4.60 14.41 -12.71
N TYR A 125 -5.85 14.50 -12.25
CA TYR A 125 -6.88 13.53 -12.58
C TYR A 125 -7.48 13.83 -13.97
N PRO A 126 -7.76 12.80 -14.79
CA PRO A 126 -8.25 13.00 -16.15
C PRO A 126 -9.61 13.71 -16.16
N ALA A 127 -9.83 14.61 -17.12
CA ALA A 127 -11.17 15.11 -17.40
C ALA A 127 -12.06 13.96 -17.87
N GLY A 128 -13.34 14.00 -17.53
CA GLY A 128 -14.31 12.98 -17.93
C GLY A 128 -15.39 12.73 -16.89
N THR A 129 -16.16 11.67 -17.12
CA THR A 129 -17.24 11.24 -16.22
C THR A 129 -16.68 10.32 -15.14
N TYR A 130 -16.96 10.67 -13.89
CA TYR A 130 -16.62 9.92 -12.69
C TYR A 130 -17.87 9.24 -12.15
N THR A 131 -17.70 8.09 -11.52
CA THR A 131 -18.79 7.32 -10.92
C THR A 131 -18.58 7.22 -9.41
N VAL A 132 -19.63 7.50 -8.65
CA VAL A 132 -19.65 7.38 -7.19
C VAL A 132 -20.54 6.20 -6.82
N TYR A 133 -19.97 5.23 -6.13
CA TYR A 133 -20.68 4.09 -5.54
C TYR A 133 -20.81 4.33 -4.04
N VAL A 134 -22.02 4.17 -3.52
CA VAL A 134 -22.31 4.28 -2.09
C VAL A 134 -23.01 3.01 -1.62
N ALA A 135 -22.54 2.40 -0.54
CA ALA A 135 -23.16 1.21 0.05
C ALA A 135 -23.07 1.21 1.58
N GLY A 136 -24.12 0.76 2.26
CA GLY A 136 -24.22 0.74 3.71
C GLY A 136 -25.66 0.53 4.17
N GLY A 137 -25.86 0.07 5.42
CA GLY A 137 -27.21 -0.14 5.96
C GLY A 137 -28.09 -1.18 5.21
N GLY A 138 -27.49 -2.01 4.36
CA GLY A 138 -28.23 -2.95 3.49
C GLY A 138 -28.67 -2.36 2.14
N GLU A 139 -28.31 -1.13 1.84
CA GLU A 139 -28.69 -0.41 0.62
C GLU A 139 -27.46 -0.01 -0.22
N SER A 140 -27.68 0.30 -1.52
CA SER A 140 -26.63 0.81 -2.40
C SER A 140 -27.19 1.81 -3.41
N ALA A 141 -26.39 2.81 -3.78
CA ALA A 141 -26.75 3.84 -4.75
C ALA A 141 -25.54 4.25 -5.60
N VAL A 142 -25.80 4.76 -6.81
CA VAL A 142 -24.78 5.17 -7.78
C VAL A 142 -25.12 6.54 -8.34
N ALA A 143 -24.13 7.42 -8.43
CA ALA A 143 -24.22 8.72 -9.12
C ALA A 143 -23.03 8.92 -10.06
N THR A 144 -23.16 9.86 -10.99
CA THR A 144 -22.05 10.30 -11.85
C THR A 144 -21.91 11.81 -11.83
N PHE A 145 -20.68 12.29 -12.02
CA PHE A 145 -20.38 13.71 -12.24
C PHE A 145 -19.32 13.86 -13.32
N THR A 146 -19.24 15.03 -13.97
CA THR A 146 -18.26 15.30 -15.02
C THR A 146 -17.28 16.38 -14.58
N VAL A 147 -15.99 16.08 -14.70
CA VAL A 147 -14.91 17.03 -14.47
C VAL A 147 -14.41 17.54 -15.83
N SER A 148 -14.40 18.86 -16.00
CA SER A 148 -13.82 19.53 -17.16
C SER A 148 -12.77 20.56 -16.71
N TRP A 149 -11.55 20.40 -17.19
CA TRP A 149 -10.46 21.35 -16.93
C TRP A 149 -10.49 22.57 -17.86
N ASN A 150 -11.39 22.58 -18.85
CA ASN A 150 -11.67 23.70 -19.74
C ASN A 150 -12.49 24.81 -19.05
N VAL A 151 -12.12 25.17 -17.82
CA VAL A 151 -12.61 26.42 -17.23
C VAL A 151 -11.80 27.54 -17.88
N THR A 152 -12.36 28.08 -18.95
CA THR A 152 -11.89 29.28 -19.63
C THR A 152 -11.54 30.31 -18.56
N ALA A 153 -10.24 30.54 -18.35
CA ALA A 153 -9.83 31.71 -17.60
C ALA A 153 -10.41 32.93 -18.30
N PRO A 154 -10.94 33.95 -17.60
CA PRO A 154 -10.97 35.27 -18.21
C PRO A 154 -9.56 35.54 -18.72
N ALA A 155 -9.42 35.76 -20.02
CA ALA A 155 -8.14 35.85 -20.70
C ALA A 155 -7.29 36.92 -20.02
N ALA A 156 -6.33 36.48 -19.20
CA ALA A 156 -5.28 37.36 -18.74
C ALA A 156 -4.55 37.84 -20.01
N PRO A 157 -4.29 39.14 -20.17
CA PRO A 157 -3.61 39.67 -21.33
C PRO A 157 -2.28 38.91 -21.49
N ALA A 158 -2.14 38.22 -22.61
CA ALA A 158 -1.01 37.36 -22.90
C ALA A 158 0.28 38.18 -22.80
N ALA A 159 1.02 37.99 -21.70
CA ALA A 159 2.42 38.37 -21.67
C ALA A 159 3.12 37.55 -22.78
N PRO A 160 3.95 38.18 -23.63
CA PRO A 160 4.65 37.47 -24.68
C PRO A 160 5.53 36.40 -24.03
N ALA A 161 5.12 35.14 -24.16
CA ALA A 161 5.88 34.01 -23.65
C ALA A 161 7.25 33.97 -24.33
N ALA A 162 8.29 33.74 -23.54
CA ALA A 162 9.64 33.63 -24.07
C ALA A 162 9.70 32.56 -25.19
N PRO A 163 10.34 32.84 -26.33
CA PRO A 163 10.31 31.99 -27.53
C PRO A 163 10.69 30.52 -27.29
N GLY A 164 11.44 30.21 -26.23
CA GLY A 164 11.86 28.84 -25.89
C GLY A 164 10.71 27.89 -25.48
N VAL A 165 9.65 28.39 -24.84
CA VAL A 165 8.58 27.52 -24.30
C VAL A 165 7.70 26.94 -25.42
N ARG A 166 7.43 27.75 -26.44
CA ARG A 166 6.69 27.32 -27.64
C ARG A 166 7.44 26.21 -28.38
N VAL A 167 8.74 26.41 -28.62
CA VAL A 167 9.59 25.42 -29.31
C VAL A 167 9.64 24.09 -28.54
N ALA A 168 9.69 24.14 -27.21
CA ALA A 168 9.62 22.94 -26.37
C ALA A 168 8.28 22.19 -26.54
N ALA A 169 7.15 22.91 -26.53
CA ALA A 169 5.82 22.34 -26.76
C ALA A 169 5.69 21.69 -28.15
N GLU A 170 6.12 22.40 -29.19
CA GLU A 170 6.11 21.89 -30.57
C GLU A 170 6.98 20.63 -30.72
N ASN A 171 8.14 20.58 -30.06
CA ASN A 171 9.01 19.40 -30.08
C ASN A 171 8.36 18.19 -29.40
N LEU A 172 7.74 18.37 -28.23
CA LEU A 172 7.04 17.28 -27.55
C LEU A 172 5.86 16.75 -28.37
N ILE A 173 5.06 17.65 -28.94
CA ILE A 173 3.95 17.27 -29.84
C ILE A 173 4.48 16.49 -31.04
N ARG A 174 5.58 16.92 -31.65
CA ARG A 174 6.21 16.19 -32.77
C ARG A 174 6.63 14.77 -32.38
N VAL A 175 7.17 14.58 -31.18
CA VAL A 175 7.51 13.24 -30.66
C VAL A 175 6.23 12.40 -30.46
N ALA A 176 5.19 12.98 -29.85
CA ALA A 176 3.90 12.32 -29.65
C ALA A 176 3.27 11.87 -30.98
N VAL A 177 3.29 12.73 -32.01
CA VAL A 177 2.81 12.40 -33.36
C VAL A 177 3.56 11.21 -33.94
N LYS A 178 4.90 11.21 -33.87
CA LYS A 178 5.71 10.09 -34.37
C LYS A 178 5.37 8.76 -33.69
N LEU A 179 5.25 8.77 -32.37
CA LEU A 179 4.86 7.58 -31.62
C LEU A 179 3.45 7.11 -32.00
N GLY A 180 2.48 8.03 -32.08
CA GLY A 180 1.12 7.73 -32.52
C GLY A 180 1.10 7.06 -33.90
N THR A 181 1.82 7.61 -34.88
CA THR A 181 1.91 7.00 -36.23
C THR A 181 2.49 5.59 -36.20
N MET A 182 3.47 5.31 -35.33
CA MET A 182 4.04 3.97 -35.17
C MET A 182 3.02 3.00 -34.56
N VAL A 183 2.31 3.42 -33.51
CA VAL A 183 1.27 2.62 -32.84
C VAL A 183 0.16 2.25 -33.83
N HIS A 184 -0.36 3.23 -34.59
CA HIS A 184 -1.41 3.02 -35.58
C HIS A 184 -0.98 2.03 -36.67
N CYS A 185 0.22 2.20 -37.24
CA CYS A 185 0.73 1.24 -38.22
C CYS A 185 0.82 -0.19 -37.67
N ARG A 186 1.30 -0.36 -36.43
CA ARG A 186 1.41 -1.68 -35.80
C ARG A 186 0.04 -2.28 -35.49
N ASN A 187 -0.96 -1.47 -35.12
CA ASN A 187 -2.33 -1.93 -34.96
C ASN A 187 -2.87 -2.55 -36.26
N GLU A 188 -2.62 -1.92 -37.42
CA GLU A 188 -3.01 -2.47 -38.72
C GLU A 188 -2.35 -3.82 -39.01
N VAL A 189 -1.04 -3.96 -38.71
CA VAL A 189 -0.33 -5.25 -38.86
C VAL A 189 -0.93 -6.33 -37.96
N LEU A 190 -1.25 -5.98 -36.70
CA LEU A 190 -1.85 -6.92 -35.74
C LEU A 190 -3.29 -7.32 -36.14
N LEU A 191 -4.07 -6.39 -36.67
CA LEU A 191 -5.40 -6.66 -37.21
C LEU A 191 -5.33 -7.59 -38.42
N ALA A 192 -4.39 -7.34 -39.36
CA ALA A 192 -4.16 -8.20 -40.51
C ALA A 192 -3.73 -9.63 -40.11
N ALA A 193 -3.07 -9.76 -38.96
CA ALA A 193 -2.70 -11.05 -38.38
C ALA A 193 -3.84 -11.75 -37.60
N ASN A 194 -5.07 -11.23 -37.65
CA ASN A 194 -6.25 -11.80 -36.99
C ASN A 194 -6.14 -11.94 -35.45
N VAL A 195 -5.44 -11.02 -34.77
CA VAL A 195 -5.27 -11.03 -33.31
C VAL A 195 -6.61 -11.13 -32.54
N THR A 196 -7.71 -10.63 -33.11
CA THR A 196 -9.05 -10.64 -32.51
C THR A 196 -9.64 -12.04 -32.30
N ARG A 197 -9.11 -13.06 -32.99
CA ARG A 197 -9.55 -14.47 -32.87
C ARG A 197 -8.64 -15.31 -31.96
N THR A 198 -7.63 -14.69 -31.36
CA THR A 198 -6.68 -15.36 -30.48
C THR A 198 -7.00 -15.07 -29.01
N GLU A 199 -6.37 -15.82 -28.10
CA GLU A 199 -6.44 -15.56 -26.66
C GLU A 199 -5.86 -14.16 -26.29
N LEU A 200 -5.16 -13.50 -27.22
CA LEU A 200 -4.56 -12.17 -27.05
C LEU A 200 -5.54 -11.02 -27.32
N ASN A 201 -6.80 -11.31 -27.63
CA ASN A 201 -7.80 -10.27 -27.89
C ASN A 201 -7.93 -9.28 -26.71
N ALA A 202 -7.88 -9.76 -25.46
CA ALA A 202 -7.94 -8.88 -24.29
C ALA A 202 -6.76 -7.90 -24.22
N THR A 203 -5.53 -8.40 -24.46
CA THR A 203 -4.32 -7.56 -24.53
C THR A 203 -4.40 -6.56 -25.67
N PHE A 204 -4.92 -6.99 -26.83
CA PHE A 204 -5.11 -6.10 -27.97
C PHE A 204 -6.17 -5.02 -27.72
N GLN A 205 -7.27 -5.33 -27.01
CA GLN A 205 -8.24 -4.31 -26.57
C GLN A 205 -7.59 -3.28 -25.63
N ALA A 206 -6.67 -3.69 -24.76
CA ALA A 206 -5.90 -2.76 -23.94
C ALA A 206 -5.02 -1.83 -24.80
N VAL A 207 -4.39 -2.34 -25.86
CA VAL A 207 -3.64 -1.54 -26.85
C VAL A 207 -4.55 -0.50 -27.51
N LEU A 208 -5.74 -0.89 -27.95
CA LEU A 208 -6.69 0.03 -28.59
C LEU A 208 -7.16 1.14 -27.64
N ASN A 209 -7.45 0.79 -26.37
CA ASN A 209 -7.82 1.77 -25.35
C ASN A 209 -6.70 2.78 -25.07
N LEU A 210 -5.45 2.31 -24.94
CA LEU A 210 -4.28 3.17 -24.77
C LEU A 210 -4.02 4.04 -26.00
N THR A 211 -4.25 3.51 -27.20
CA THR A 211 -4.12 4.26 -28.47
C THR A 211 -5.14 5.40 -28.48
N LYS A 212 -6.41 5.11 -28.20
CA LYS A 212 -7.50 6.09 -28.13
C LYS A 212 -7.23 7.19 -27.09
N ALA A 213 -6.74 6.82 -25.91
CA ALA A 213 -6.35 7.79 -24.89
C ALA A 213 -5.19 8.70 -25.37
N GLY A 214 -4.18 8.11 -26.00
CA GLY A 214 -3.06 8.84 -26.61
C GLY A 214 -3.52 9.85 -27.66
N ASP A 215 -4.43 9.45 -28.56
CA ASP A 215 -5.00 10.33 -29.59
C ASP A 215 -5.79 11.49 -28.97
N GLY A 216 -6.56 11.22 -27.91
CA GLY A 216 -7.28 12.24 -27.16
C GLY A 216 -6.35 13.29 -26.54
N TYR A 217 -5.26 12.86 -25.92
CA TYR A 217 -4.26 13.77 -25.36
C TYR A 217 -3.52 14.56 -26.45
N LEU A 218 -3.18 13.93 -27.57
CA LEU A 218 -2.52 14.63 -28.67
C LEU A 218 -3.41 15.73 -29.26
N ALA A 219 -4.72 15.48 -29.40
CA ALA A 219 -5.67 16.50 -29.83
C ALA A 219 -5.74 17.69 -28.85
N GLN A 220 -5.76 17.41 -27.54
CA GLN A 220 -5.74 18.45 -26.50
C GLN A 220 -4.42 19.24 -26.49
N ALA A 221 -3.30 18.58 -26.75
CA ALA A 221 -1.99 19.22 -26.87
C ALA A 221 -1.96 20.22 -28.04
N ASN A 222 -2.47 19.81 -29.21
CA ASN A 222 -2.56 20.67 -30.39
C ASN A 222 -3.52 21.84 -30.17
N ALA A 223 -4.69 21.61 -29.56
CA ALA A 223 -5.64 22.66 -29.22
C ALA A 223 -5.04 23.69 -28.25
N SER A 224 -4.31 23.21 -27.23
CA SER A 224 -3.62 24.07 -26.26
C SER A 224 -2.49 24.88 -26.90
N LEU A 225 -1.74 24.27 -27.83
CA LEU A 225 -0.70 24.96 -28.59
C LEU A 225 -1.30 26.08 -29.46
N ALA A 226 -2.39 25.79 -30.17
CA ALA A 226 -3.10 26.78 -30.99
C ALA A 226 -3.70 27.92 -30.16
N ALA A 227 -4.13 27.63 -28.93
CA ALA A 227 -4.62 28.62 -27.97
C ALA A 227 -3.48 29.42 -27.28
N GLY A 228 -2.21 29.15 -27.58
CA GLY A 228 -1.06 29.79 -26.93
C GLY A 228 -0.78 29.31 -25.50
N ASN A 229 -1.48 28.28 -25.03
CA ASN A 229 -1.26 27.68 -23.71
C ASN A 229 -0.18 26.58 -23.79
N TYR A 230 1.08 27.01 -23.86
CA TYR A 230 2.21 26.12 -24.06
C TYR A 230 2.43 25.13 -22.91
N THR A 231 2.14 25.54 -21.67
CA THR A 231 2.25 24.65 -20.49
C THR A 231 1.28 23.48 -20.58
N ALA A 232 0.01 23.76 -20.88
CA ALA A 232 -0.98 22.70 -21.11
C ALA A 232 -0.61 21.83 -22.32
N ALA A 233 -0.13 22.45 -23.40
CA ALA A 233 0.31 21.74 -24.60
C ALA A 233 1.43 20.72 -24.30
N MET A 234 2.48 21.14 -23.58
CA MET A 234 3.58 20.25 -23.16
C MET A 234 3.08 19.09 -22.29
N ARG A 235 2.19 19.38 -21.33
CA ARG A 235 1.63 18.39 -20.43
C ARG A 235 0.81 17.32 -21.16
N TYR A 236 -0.09 17.74 -22.05
CA TYR A 236 -0.88 16.81 -22.84
C TYR A 236 -0.01 16.00 -23.82
N ALA A 237 1.02 16.62 -24.40
CA ALA A 237 1.98 15.89 -25.23
C ALA A 237 2.72 14.79 -24.45
N GLN A 238 3.11 15.05 -23.20
CA GLN A 238 3.72 14.03 -22.33
C GLN A 238 2.75 12.87 -22.00
N LEU A 239 1.48 13.17 -21.75
CA LEU A 239 0.46 12.14 -21.52
C LEU A 239 0.23 11.28 -22.77
N ALA A 240 0.19 11.90 -23.95
CA ALA A 240 0.11 11.19 -25.23
C ALA A 240 1.31 10.25 -25.43
N ILE A 241 2.54 10.76 -25.23
CA ILE A 241 3.79 9.97 -25.31
C ILE A 241 3.74 8.77 -24.38
N ARG A 242 3.32 8.95 -23.12
CA ARG A 242 3.23 7.85 -22.15
C ARG A 242 2.20 6.80 -22.56
N SER A 243 1.05 7.21 -23.08
CA SER A 243 0.00 6.29 -23.54
C SER A 243 0.45 5.47 -24.75
N TYR A 244 1.03 6.13 -25.75
CA TYR A 244 1.59 5.44 -26.92
C TYR A 244 2.77 4.53 -26.56
N GLY A 245 3.65 4.94 -25.63
CA GLY A 245 4.75 4.10 -25.15
C GLY A 245 4.27 2.77 -24.58
N ARG A 246 3.26 2.80 -23.70
CA ARG A 246 2.64 1.59 -23.15
C ARG A 246 1.94 0.74 -24.21
N ALA A 247 1.30 1.37 -25.19
CA ALA A 247 0.70 0.65 -26.31
C ALA A 247 1.77 -0.09 -27.12
N LEU A 248 2.92 0.54 -27.39
CA LEU A 248 4.04 -0.09 -28.10
C LEU A 248 4.62 -1.28 -27.34
N GLU A 249 4.77 -1.20 -26.02
CA GLU A 249 5.22 -2.31 -25.17
C GLU A 249 4.31 -3.54 -25.34
N LEU A 250 3.00 -3.36 -25.17
CA LEU A 250 2.03 -4.46 -25.35
C LEU A 250 2.00 -4.99 -26.79
N GLN A 251 2.22 -4.13 -27.79
CA GLN A 251 2.31 -4.57 -29.18
C GLN A 251 3.55 -5.45 -29.42
N GLU A 252 4.66 -5.21 -28.74
CA GLU A 252 5.86 -6.07 -28.81
C GLU A 252 5.59 -7.45 -28.18
N ASP A 253 4.88 -7.50 -27.05
CA ASP A 253 4.50 -8.78 -26.42
C ASP A 253 3.59 -9.60 -27.35
N ILE A 254 2.58 -8.95 -27.97
CA ILE A 254 1.69 -9.61 -28.94
C ILE A 254 2.49 -10.07 -30.16
N ARG A 255 3.45 -9.26 -30.63
CA ARG A 255 4.30 -9.58 -31.78
C ARG A 255 5.05 -10.88 -31.57
N GLU A 256 5.70 -11.03 -30.42
CA GLU A 256 6.49 -12.23 -30.10
C GLU A 256 5.62 -13.49 -30.07
N GLN A 257 4.41 -13.39 -29.54
CA GLN A 257 3.48 -14.51 -29.46
C GLN A 257 2.88 -14.90 -30.83
N LEU A 258 2.62 -13.92 -31.70
CA LEU A 258 2.08 -14.17 -33.03
C LEU A 258 3.15 -14.42 -34.10
N GLY A 259 4.43 -14.18 -33.80
CA GLY A 259 5.53 -14.30 -34.76
C GLY A 259 5.42 -13.31 -35.94
N VAL A 260 4.74 -12.18 -35.76
CA VAL A 260 4.53 -11.18 -36.82
C VAL A 260 5.67 -10.17 -36.87
N SER A 261 5.88 -9.54 -38.03
CA SER A 261 6.95 -8.55 -38.21
C SER A 261 6.39 -7.13 -38.35
N PHE A 262 6.94 -6.19 -37.58
CA PHE A 262 6.63 -4.76 -37.70
C PHE A 262 7.60 -4.00 -38.61
N ALA A 263 8.36 -4.69 -39.47
CA ALA A 263 9.36 -4.07 -40.33
C ALA A 263 8.76 -2.97 -41.24
N ALA A 264 7.55 -3.18 -41.76
CA ALA A 264 6.84 -2.20 -42.59
C ALA A 264 6.58 -0.87 -41.87
N CYS A 265 6.41 -0.90 -40.54
CA CYS A 265 6.14 0.29 -39.72
C CYS A 265 7.39 1.09 -39.33
N ARG A 266 8.60 0.62 -39.67
CA ARG A 266 9.84 1.39 -39.45
C ARG A 266 10.06 2.48 -40.52
N VAL A 267 9.44 2.36 -41.69
CA VAL A 267 9.69 3.23 -42.85
C VAL A 267 8.92 4.57 -42.74
N THR A 268 7.79 4.59 -42.04
CA THR A 268 6.89 5.75 -41.89
C THR A 268 7.42 6.89 -41.00
N ILE A 269 8.64 6.80 -40.45
CA ILE A 269 9.23 7.80 -39.53
C ILE A 269 10.34 8.64 -40.20
N ALA A 270 10.71 8.32 -41.44
CA ALA A 270 11.58 9.18 -42.22
C ALA A 270 10.81 10.46 -42.61
N PRO A 271 11.31 11.68 -42.28
CA PRO A 271 10.70 12.90 -42.78
C PRO A 271 10.77 12.93 -44.32
N PRO A 272 9.88 13.67 -45.02
CA PRO A 272 10.09 13.95 -46.42
C PRO A 272 11.47 14.57 -46.59
N ARG A 273 12.27 13.96 -47.46
CA ARG A 273 13.62 14.43 -47.82
C ARG A 273 13.50 15.83 -48.39
N GLU A 274 13.87 16.82 -47.60
CA GLU A 274 14.58 18.06 -47.97
C GLU A 274 14.75 18.95 -46.72
N ILE A 275 15.46 18.42 -45.73
CA ILE A 275 16.14 19.25 -44.73
C ILE A 275 17.59 18.76 -44.71
N PRO A 276 18.59 19.64 -44.94
CA PRO A 276 19.98 19.23 -44.97
C PRO A 276 20.30 18.48 -43.68
N ALA A 277 20.88 17.29 -43.84
CA ALA A 277 21.18 16.38 -42.74
C ALA A 277 21.88 17.15 -41.61
N PRO A 278 21.33 17.14 -40.37
CA PRO A 278 22.08 17.68 -39.24
C PRO A 278 23.39 16.93 -39.13
N ALA A 279 24.48 17.66 -38.88
CA ALA A 279 25.82 17.11 -38.78
C ALA A 279 25.83 15.83 -37.92
N ARG A 280 26.58 14.81 -38.39
CA ARG A 280 26.59 13.40 -37.94
C ARG A 280 26.75 13.15 -36.42
N ASN A 281 26.94 14.19 -35.60
CA ASN A 281 27.23 14.09 -34.17
C ASN A 281 26.01 14.36 -33.27
N ALA A 282 24.84 14.72 -33.81
CA ALA A 282 23.63 15.03 -33.01
C ALA A 282 22.59 13.88 -32.95
N THR A 283 22.78 12.81 -33.71
CA THR A 283 21.79 11.73 -33.92
C THR A 283 21.77 10.66 -32.84
N CYS A 284 22.83 10.50 -32.04
CA CYS A 284 22.91 9.42 -31.04
C CYS A 284 22.02 9.64 -29.81
N ARG A 285 21.74 10.90 -29.45
CA ARG A 285 20.86 11.23 -28.31
C ARG A 285 19.42 10.75 -28.51
N TRP A 286 19.09 10.34 -29.73
CA TRP A 286 17.78 9.89 -30.14
C TRP A 286 17.73 8.39 -30.43
N THR A 287 18.80 7.64 -30.14
CA THR A 287 18.78 6.20 -30.33
C THR A 287 18.10 5.51 -29.14
N PRO A 288 17.37 4.39 -29.37
CA PRO A 288 16.68 3.66 -28.31
C PRO A 288 17.59 3.22 -27.15
N GLU A 289 18.88 3.09 -27.39
CA GLU A 289 19.87 2.63 -26.42
C GLU A 289 20.40 3.75 -25.51
N PHE A 290 20.32 5.02 -25.95
CA PHE A 290 20.89 6.16 -25.23
C PHE A 290 20.14 6.47 -23.93
N TYR A 291 18.80 6.53 -23.97
CA TYR A 291 17.99 6.91 -22.80
C TYR A 291 18.03 5.90 -21.64
N PRO A 292 17.89 4.59 -21.88
CA PRO A 292 18.07 3.58 -20.83
C PRO A 292 19.47 3.64 -20.21
N LEU A 293 20.50 3.84 -21.04
CA LEU A 293 21.89 3.93 -20.57
C LEU A 293 22.11 5.17 -19.67
N MET A 294 21.60 6.34 -20.07
CA MET A 294 21.68 7.56 -19.25
C MET A 294 20.91 7.43 -17.93
N THR A 295 19.78 6.74 -17.94
CA THR A 295 19.02 6.45 -16.71
C THR A 295 19.82 5.54 -15.78
N ALA A 296 20.48 4.52 -16.33
CA ALA A 296 21.31 3.61 -15.56
C ALA A 296 22.50 4.33 -14.90
N PHE A 297 23.16 5.27 -15.60
CA PHE A 297 24.20 6.11 -15.00
C PHE A 297 23.68 6.92 -13.79
N ASN A 298 22.52 7.58 -13.93
CA ASN A 298 21.93 8.36 -12.82
C ASN A 298 21.59 7.49 -11.59
N VAL A 299 21.12 6.26 -11.82
CA VAL A 299 20.84 5.31 -10.73
C VAL A 299 22.13 4.89 -10.04
N THR A 300 23.18 4.60 -10.81
CA THR A 300 24.49 4.21 -10.29
C THR A 300 25.14 5.32 -9.47
N GLU A 301 25.07 6.59 -9.89
CA GLU A 301 25.57 7.75 -9.11
C GLU A 301 24.93 7.85 -7.74
N ARG A 302 23.58 7.82 -7.69
CA ARG A 302 22.85 7.84 -6.41
C ARG A 302 23.28 6.69 -5.52
N ARG A 303 23.51 5.51 -6.09
CA ARG A 303 23.97 4.34 -5.34
C ARG A 303 25.38 4.53 -4.77
N VAL A 304 26.30 5.15 -5.52
CA VAL A 304 27.65 5.49 -5.02
C VAL A 304 27.54 6.45 -3.84
N GLU A 305 26.71 7.49 -3.93
CA GLU A 305 26.50 8.44 -2.82
C GLU A 305 25.94 7.76 -1.56
N GLU A 306 24.93 6.89 -1.71
CA GLU A 306 24.38 6.11 -0.60
C GLU A 306 25.46 5.27 0.10
N LEU A 307 26.31 4.61 -0.70
CA LEU A 307 27.40 3.79 -0.18
C LEU A 307 28.47 4.63 0.51
N ARG A 308 28.80 5.82 0.00
CA ARG A 308 29.70 6.76 0.70
C ARG A 308 29.15 7.16 2.07
N ARG A 309 27.85 7.49 2.16
CA ARG A 309 27.21 7.79 3.46
C ARG A 309 27.22 6.60 4.41
N LEU A 310 27.13 5.37 3.90
CA LEU A 310 27.28 4.16 4.70
C LEU A 310 28.72 3.97 5.18
N LEU A 311 29.72 4.17 4.31
CA LEU A 311 31.14 4.07 4.68
C LEU A 311 31.53 5.12 5.72
N ALA A 312 31.09 6.36 5.60
CA ALA A 312 31.35 7.41 6.60
C ALA A 312 30.84 7.00 7.99
N ARG A 313 29.61 6.45 8.08
CA ARG A 313 29.05 5.93 9.34
C ARG A 313 29.80 4.70 9.89
N LEU A 314 30.49 3.94 9.04
CA LEU A 314 31.35 2.84 9.47
C LEU A 314 32.70 3.37 9.96
N GLU A 315 33.26 4.37 9.29
CA GLU A 315 34.50 5.03 9.71
C GLU A 315 34.37 5.70 11.08
N GLU A 316 33.27 6.44 11.31
CA GLU A 316 32.92 7.02 12.62
C GLU A 316 32.86 5.96 13.74
N ARG A 317 32.62 4.70 13.38
CA ARG A 317 32.56 3.57 14.30
C ARG A 317 33.90 2.82 14.41
N GLY A 318 34.97 3.38 13.84
CA GLY A 318 36.33 2.84 13.91
C GLY A 318 36.63 1.72 12.93
N TYR A 319 35.79 1.51 11.90
CA TYR A 319 36.10 0.52 10.85
C TYR A 319 37.05 1.14 9.81
N ASN A 320 38.12 0.43 9.47
CA ASN A 320 38.97 0.81 8.35
C ASN A 320 38.23 0.54 7.03
N VAL A 321 37.76 1.63 6.41
CA VAL A 321 37.02 1.62 5.13
C VAL A 321 37.79 2.29 4.00
N THR A 322 39.05 2.68 4.20
CA THR A 322 39.84 3.45 3.22
C THR A 322 39.89 2.77 1.86
N GLY A 323 40.14 1.46 1.83
CA GLY A 323 40.15 0.70 0.57
C GLY A 323 38.77 0.63 -0.12
N LEU A 324 37.67 0.65 0.63
CA LEU A 324 36.32 0.67 0.07
C LEU A 324 35.94 2.04 -0.47
N ALA A 325 36.39 3.11 0.19
CA ALA A 325 36.21 4.48 -0.30
C ALA A 325 36.93 4.67 -1.64
N MET A 326 38.19 4.22 -1.75
CA MET A 326 38.95 4.27 -3.01
C MET A 326 38.25 3.50 -4.15
N MET A 327 37.60 2.36 -3.86
CA MET A 327 36.82 1.63 -4.87
C MET A 327 35.58 2.41 -5.34
N LEU A 328 34.94 3.16 -4.43
CA LEU A 328 33.81 4.03 -4.81
C LEU A 328 34.28 5.25 -5.62
N ASP A 329 35.46 5.80 -5.31
CA ASP A 329 36.06 6.89 -6.07
C ASP A 329 36.34 6.45 -7.52
N GLU A 330 36.88 5.24 -7.72
CA GLU A 330 37.09 4.66 -9.05
C GLU A 330 35.75 4.37 -9.76
N ALA A 331 34.73 3.90 -9.04
CA ALA A 331 33.40 3.69 -9.60
C ALA A 331 32.76 5.01 -10.08
N GLU A 332 32.87 6.09 -9.31
CA GLU A 332 32.39 7.42 -9.66
C GLU A 332 33.10 7.96 -10.91
N LYS A 333 34.43 7.83 -10.96
CA LYS A 333 35.24 8.21 -12.12
C LYS A 333 34.79 7.48 -13.39
N LEU A 334 34.55 6.16 -13.31
CA LEU A 334 34.07 5.36 -14.44
C LEU A 334 32.66 5.76 -14.88
N VAL A 335 31.79 6.14 -13.95
CA VAL A 335 30.45 6.64 -14.28
C VAL A 335 30.54 7.96 -15.04
N GLU A 336 31.38 8.90 -14.58
CA GLU A 336 31.58 10.18 -15.26
C GLU A 336 32.19 10.00 -16.65
N GLU A 337 33.25 9.18 -16.78
CA GLU A 337 33.84 8.82 -18.09
C GLU A 337 32.80 8.20 -19.03
N GLY A 338 32.01 7.25 -18.52
CA GLY A 338 30.94 6.59 -19.28
C GLY A 338 29.86 7.56 -19.75
N ARG A 339 29.49 8.54 -18.91
CA ARG A 339 28.54 9.60 -19.25
C ARG A 339 29.07 10.48 -20.37
N GLN A 340 30.33 10.92 -20.30
CA GLN A 340 30.96 11.72 -21.36
C GLN A 340 31.02 10.94 -22.68
N LEU A 341 31.34 9.64 -22.64
CA LEU A 341 31.32 8.76 -23.80
C LEU A 341 29.92 8.62 -24.41
N ALA A 342 28.88 8.45 -23.58
CA ALA A 342 27.50 8.39 -24.06
C ALA A 342 27.09 9.71 -24.74
N LEU A 343 27.43 10.85 -24.14
CA LEU A 343 27.18 12.19 -24.70
C LEU A 343 27.93 12.43 -26.02
N ALA A 344 29.11 11.82 -26.17
CA ALA A 344 29.90 11.80 -27.41
C ALA A 344 29.48 10.69 -28.39
N CYS A 345 28.33 10.05 -28.18
CA CYS A 345 27.77 9.01 -29.04
C CYS A 345 28.51 7.66 -29.04
N ASN A 346 29.41 7.42 -28.10
CA ASN A 346 30.08 6.13 -27.95
C ASN A 346 29.33 5.23 -26.94
N VAL A 347 28.12 4.81 -27.33
CA VAL A 347 27.17 4.09 -26.45
C VAL A 347 27.72 2.76 -25.95
N SER A 348 28.45 2.02 -26.80
CA SER A 348 29.00 0.71 -26.42
C SER A 348 30.10 0.83 -25.38
N GLU A 349 31.04 1.76 -25.55
CA GLU A 349 32.11 1.99 -24.58
C GLU A 349 31.55 2.57 -23.27
N ALA A 350 30.55 3.45 -23.36
CA ALA A 350 29.84 3.96 -22.20
C ALA A 350 29.18 2.83 -21.37
N ALA A 351 28.48 1.90 -22.03
CA ALA A 351 27.90 0.74 -21.36
C ALA A 351 28.96 -0.15 -20.70
N HIS A 352 30.13 -0.30 -21.33
CA HIS A 352 31.25 -1.04 -20.76
C HIS A 352 31.81 -0.38 -19.50
N LYS A 353 31.97 0.96 -19.50
CA LYS A 353 32.37 1.74 -18.32
C LYS A 353 31.37 1.61 -17.16
N LEU A 354 30.08 1.68 -17.46
CA LEU A 354 29.02 1.47 -16.46
C LEU A 354 29.09 0.07 -15.84
N ALA A 355 29.32 -0.97 -16.66
CA ALA A 355 29.48 -2.33 -16.17
C ALA A 355 30.69 -2.48 -15.24
N GLN A 356 31.80 -1.80 -15.53
CA GLN A 356 32.97 -1.79 -14.65
C GLN A 356 32.68 -1.08 -13.32
N ALA A 357 32.01 0.08 -13.34
CA ALA A 357 31.59 0.78 -12.13
C ALA A 357 30.71 -0.11 -11.24
N ASN A 358 29.77 -0.84 -11.84
CA ASN A 358 28.89 -1.76 -11.11
C ASN A 358 29.64 -2.93 -10.45
N LYS A 359 30.78 -3.38 -11.01
CA LYS A 359 31.64 -4.39 -10.36
C LYS A 359 32.23 -3.87 -9.05
N TYR A 360 32.75 -2.64 -9.04
CA TYR A 360 33.27 -2.01 -7.82
C TYR A 360 32.17 -1.81 -6.78
N ILE A 361 31.00 -1.32 -7.20
CA ILE A 361 29.83 -1.15 -6.32
C ILE A 361 29.39 -2.49 -5.72
N GLY A 362 29.37 -3.56 -6.52
CA GLY A 362 29.09 -4.91 -6.06
C GLY A 362 30.08 -5.39 -4.99
N ALA A 363 31.38 -5.17 -5.23
CA ALA A 363 32.44 -5.51 -4.27
C ALA A 363 32.32 -4.73 -2.95
N VAL A 364 32.04 -3.42 -3.03
CA VAL A 364 31.83 -2.57 -1.84
C VAL A 364 30.60 -3.02 -1.05
N ASN A 365 29.47 -3.29 -1.71
CA ASN A 365 28.27 -3.83 -1.04
C ASN A 365 28.58 -5.14 -0.29
N ALA A 366 29.28 -6.07 -0.94
CA ALA A 366 29.65 -7.34 -0.34
C ALA A 366 30.57 -7.16 0.87
N ALA A 367 31.54 -6.23 0.81
CA ALA A 367 32.42 -5.91 1.92
C ALA A 367 31.68 -5.26 3.09
N ILE A 368 30.78 -4.30 2.82
CA ILE A 368 29.93 -3.68 3.86
C ILE A 368 29.06 -4.74 4.54
N ALA A 369 28.42 -5.63 3.77
CA ALA A 369 27.63 -6.74 4.32
C ALA A 369 28.49 -7.64 5.21
N LYS A 370 29.73 -7.93 4.80
CA LYS A 370 30.69 -8.70 5.58
C LYS A 370 31.05 -8.03 6.91
N LEU A 371 31.31 -6.72 6.89
CA LEU A 371 31.59 -5.93 8.09
C LEU A 371 30.38 -5.90 9.04
N GLY A 372 29.17 -5.71 8.49
CA GLY A 372 27.92 -5.77 9.23
C GLY A 372 27.70 -7.12 9.91
N GLY A 373 27.90 -8.22 9.16
CA GLY A 373 27.82 -9.59 9.69
C GLY A 373 28.83 -9.86 10.80
N MET A 374 30.09 -9.47 10.62
CA MET A 374 31.12 -9.62 11.67
C MET A 374 30.79 -8.84 12.94
N ARG A 375 30.25 -7.62 12.80
CA ARG A 375 29.80 -6.84 13.94
C ARG A 375 28.67 -7.53 14.67
N PHE A 376 27.68 -8.02 13.92
CA PHE A 376 26.55 -8.72 14.48
C PHE A 376 27.01 -9.94 15.29
N VAL A 377 27.95 -10.72 14.77
CA VAL A 377 28.56 -11.86 15.50
C VAL A 377 29.23 -11.41 16.80
N LYS A 378 30.07 -10.37 16.76
CA LYS A 378 30.70 -9.84 17.98
C LYS A 378 29.67 -9.35 19.00
N GLU A 379 28.57 -8.78 18.54
CA GLU A 379 27.48 -8.34 19.41
C GLU A 379 26.71 -9.54 20.01
N LEU A 380 26.51 -10.60 19.21
CA LEU A 380 25.93 -11.87 19.67
C LEU A 380 26.77 -12.51 20.78
N GLU A 381 28.08 -12.57 20.57
CA GLU A 381 29.03 -13.09 21.55
C GLU A 381 29.07 -12.20 22.80
N ARG A 382 29.29 -10.88 22.65
CA ARG A 382 29.45 -9.98 23.79
C ARG A 382 28.19 -9.80 24.63
N ARG A 383 27.01 -9.69 24.01
CA ARG A 383 25.76 -9.37 24.72
C ARG A 383 24.97 -10.61 25.14
N PHE A 384 25.06 -11.67 24.36
CA PHE A 384 24.23 -12.87 24.54
C PHE A 384 25.08 -14.12 24.82
N GLY A 385 26.40 -14.04 24.68
CA GLY A 385 27.31 -15.17 24.86
C GLY A 385 27.10 -16.26 23.81
N ILE A 386 26.63 -15.90 22.61
CA ILE A 386 26.46 -16.83 21.50
C ILE A 386 27.74 -16.78 20.67
N GLU A 387 28.54 -17.83 20.75
CA GLU A 387 29.77 -17.97 19.97
C GLU A 387 29.42 -18.51 18.58
N ILE A 388 29.68 -17.70 17.55
CA ILE A 388 29.52 -18.11 16.15
C ILE A 388 30.83 -17.86 15.42
N GLY A 389 31.36 -18.88 14.76
CA GLY A 389 32.60 -18.74 14.00
C GLY A 389 32.43 -17.76 12.84
N LYS A 390 33.46 -16.95 12.55
CA LYS A 390 33.45 -16.04 11.41
C LYS A 390 33.17 -16.77 10.09
N GLU A 391 33.79 -17.93 9.89
CA GLU A 391 33.59 -18.76 8.69
C GLU A 391 32.17 -19.33 8.61
N GLU A 392 31.56 -19.67 9.75
CA GLU A 392 30.18 -20.15 9.78
C GLU A 392 29.21 -19.07 9.30
N VAL A 393 29.43 -17.82 9.74
CA VAL A 393 28.61 -16.68 9.33
C VAL A 393 28.82 -16.32 7.87
N GLU A 394 30.06 -16.32 7.39
CA GLU A 394 30.35 -16.11 5.97
C GLU A 394 29.66 -17.18 5.10
N ASN A 395 29.76 -18.46 5.49
CA ASN A 395 29.10 -19.56 4.77
C ASN A 395 27.57 -19.48 4.84
N ALA A 396 27.02 -19.11 5.98
CA ALA A 396 25.57 -18.98 6.15
C ALA A 396 25.02 -17.80 5.33
N MET A 397 25.71 -16.65 5.30
CA MET A 397 25.33 -15.51 4.46
C MET A 397 25.40 -15.86 2.97
N ARG A 398 26.47 -16.54 2.51
CA ARG A 398 26.58 -16.99 1.11
C ARG A 398 25.45 -17.91 0.68
N ARG A 399 24.95 -18.74 1.60
CA ARG A 399 23.85 -19.67 1.35
C ARG A 399 22.46 -19.07 1.60
N GLY A 400 22.38 -17.82 2.07
CA GLY A 400 21.11 -17.22 2.51
C GLY A 400 20.50 -17.90 3.75
N LYS A 401 21.30 -18.65 4.52
CA LYS A 401 20.87 -19.46 5.68
C LYS A 401 21.35 -18.91 7.03
N LEU A 402 21.58 -17.59 7.10
CA LEU A 402 22.02 -16.95 8.34
C LEU A 402 21.02 -17.10 9.49
N PRO A 403 19.69 -16.96 9.27
CA PRO A 403 18.71 -17.13 10.35
C PRO A 403 18.72 -18.54 10.96
N GLU A 404 18.84 -19.59 10.15
CA GLU A 404 18.86 -20.97 10.60
C GLU A 404 20.14 -21.28 11.38
N LYS A 405 21.29 -20.79 10.91
CA LYS A 405 22.56 -20.97 11.62
C LYS A 405 22.57 -20.22 12.95
N LEU A 406 21.95 -19.03 13.00
CA LEU A 406 21.76 -18.29 14.24
C LEU A 406 20.88 -19.09 15.21
N ALA A 407 19.76 -19.65 14.74
CA ALA A 407 18.87 -20.48 15.54
C ALA A 407 19.57 -21.72 16.10
N GLU A 408 20.39 -22.39 15.28
CA GLU A 408 21.23 -23.53 15.70
C GLU A 408 22.15 -23.13 16.86
N LYS A 409 22.85 -21.99 16.75
CA LYS A 409 23.79 -21.51 17.78
C LYS A 409 23.11 -21.00 19.04
N VAL A 410 21.95 -20.37 18.90
CA VAL A 410 21.10 -20.03 20.06
C VAL A 410 20.66 -21.31 20.77
N ASN A 411 20.19 -22.33 20.05
CA ASN A 411 19.79 -23.62 20.61
C ASN A 411 20.96 -24.34 21.30
N GLU A 412 22.16 -24.30 20.71
CA GLU A 412 23.38 -24.86 21.31
C GLU A 412 23.71 -24.15 22.63
N THR A 413 23.62 -22.82 22.65
CA THR A 413 23.83 -22.01 23.85
C THR A 413 22.79 -22.34 24.92
N LEU A 414 21.51 -22.44 24.54
CA LEU A 414 20.42 -22.82 25.44
C LEU A 414 20.62 -24.21 26.04
N ARG A 415 21.07 -25.20 25.26
CA ARG A 415 21.43 -26.54 25.77
C ARG A 415 22.56 -26.50 26.80
N LYS A 416 23.59 -25.68 26.57
CA LYS A 416 24.69 -25.49 27.55
C LYS A 416 24.18 -24.87 28.84
N LEU A 417 23.23 -23.93 28.76
CA LEU A 417 22.62 -23.28 29.92
C LEU A 417 21.65 -24.19 30.69
N ALA A 418 21.04 -25.19 30.04
CA ALA A 418 20.09 -26.11 30.66
C ALA A 418 20.74 -27.08 31.67
N VAL A 419 22.07 -27.24 31.65
CA VAL A 419 22.81 -28.06 32.62
C VAL A 419 23.00 -27.27 33.92
N THR A 420 21.90 -27.03 34.65
CA THR A 420 21.85 -26.12 35.81
C THR A 420 22.14 -26.82 37.15
N GLU A 421 22.02 -28.15 37.22
CA GLU A 421 22.06 -28.90 38.48
C GLU A 421 23.36 -28.72 39.28
N LYS A 422 24.49 -28.45 38.60
CA LYS A 422 25.83 -28.34 39.22
C LYS A 422 26.33 -26.90 39.38
N LEU A 423 25.54 -25.90 38.96
CA LEU A 423 25.99 -24.50 38.99
C LEU A 423 25.92 -23.92 40.39
N SER A 424 26.88 -23.07 40.76
CA SER A 424 26.81 -22.23 41.94
C SER A 424 25.69 -21.18 41.84
N GLU A 425 25.29 -20.57 42.95
CA GLU A 425 24.25 -19.52 42.95
C GLU A 425 24.66 -18.29 42.11
N LYS A 426 25.97 -17.99 42.05
CA LYS A 426 26.51 -16.91 41.20
C LYS A 426 26.34 -17.25 39.72
N GLU A 427 26.65 -18.48 39.33
CA GLU A 427 26.50 -18.95 37.94
C GLU A 427 25.02 -18.97 37.53
N LEU A 428 24.11 -19.41 38.40
CA LEU A 428 22.66 -19.36 38.12
C LEU A 428 22.16 -17.92 37.86
N ARG A 429 22.66 -16.93 38.60
CA ARG A 429 22.33 -15.51 38.34
C ARG A 429 22.87 -15.04 36.99
N ASP A 430 24.07 -15.45 36.61
CA ASP A 430 24.66 -15.08 35.31
C ASP A 430 23.95 -15.78 34.14
N VAL A 431 23.52 -17.04 34.32
CA VAL A 431 22.64 -17.74 33.37
C VAL A 431 21.31 -16.98 33.22
N GLY A 432 20.67 -16.58 34.32
CA GLY A 432 19.42 -15.80 34.28
C GLY A 432 19.56 -14.47 33.49
N LYS A 433 20.67 -13.75 33.66
CA LYS A 433 20.96 -12.54 32.87
C LYS A 433 21.11 -12.83 31.37
N ARG A 434 21.77 -13.94 31.01
CA ARG A 434 21.93 -14.36 29.60
C ARG A 434 20.59 -14.72 28.96
N VAL A 435 19.74 -15.46 29.68
CA VAL A 435 18.37 -15.80 29.25
C VAL A 435 17.55 -14.53 28.99
N GLY A 436 17.56 -13.56 29.93
CA GLY A 436 16.84 -12.29 29.76
C GLY A 436 17.38 -11.44 28.60
N ASN A 437 18.68 -11.51 28.29
CA ASN A 437 19.21 -10.89 27.09
C ASN A 437 18.70 -11.61 25.83
N LEU A 438 18.69 -12.94 25.79
CA LEU A 438 18.17 -13.71 24.65
C LEU A 438 16.70 -13.40 24.35
N GLU A 439 15.85 -13.23 25.37
CA GLU A 439 14.45 -12.79 25.21
C GLU A 439 14.37 -11.45 24.46
N LYS A 440 15.21 -10.48 24.84
CA LYS A 440 15.26 -9.16 24.15
C LYS A 440 15.72 -9.28 22.69
N LEU A 441 16.61 -10.21 22.38
CA LEU A 441 17.03 -10.48 21.00
C LEU A 441 15.87 -11.07 20.19
N ILE A 442 15.16 -12.03 20.76
CA ILE A 442 14.02 -12.69 20.14
C ILE A 442 12.90 -11.68 19.85
N GLU A 443 12.59 -10.78 20.78
CA GLU A 443 11.60 -9.72 20.54
C GLU A 443 12.02 -8.76 19.42
N LYS A 444 13.31 -8.46 19.29
CA LYS A 444 13.80 -7.68 18.13
C LYS A 444 13.61 -8.45 16.82
N LEU A 445 13.89 -9.75 16.81
CA LEU A 445 13.74 -10.60 15.63
C LEU A 445 12.26 -10.79 15.25
N LYS A 446 11.33 -10.88 16.21
CA LYS A 446 9.88 -10.96 15.93
C LYS A 446 9.34 -9.72 15.25
N LYS A 447 9.89 -8.54 15.55
CA LYS A 447 9.52 -7.28 14.88
C LYS A 447 10.00 -7.22 13.44
N GLU A 448 10.93 -8.10 13.06
CA GLU A 448 11.48 -8.18 11.70
C GLU A 448 10.68 -9.23 10.91
N GLU A 449 9.90 -8.77 9.93
CA GLU A 449 8.83 -9.50 9.21
C GLU A 449 9.28 -10.84 8.56
N ARG A 450 10.60 -11.06 8.44
CA ARG A 450 11.19 -12.18 7.70
C ARG A 450 11.47 -13.45 8.53
N VAL A 451 11.28 -13.45 9.84
CA VAL A 451 11.76 -14.55 10.72
C VAL A 451 10.76 -15.06 11.77
N PRO A 452 9.43 -15.13 11.53
CA PRO A 452 8.45 -15.46 12.59
C PRO A 452 8.58 -16.90 13.11
N ARG A 453 8.72 -17.90 12.22
CA ARG A 453 8.75 -19.32 12.61
C ARG A 453 9.96 -19.68 13.49
N ILE A 454 11.13 -19.15 13.13
CA ILE A 454 12.36 -19.38 13.89
C ILE A 454 12.29 -18.66 15.25
N ALA A 455 11.74 -17.44 15.29
CA ALA A 455 11.58 -16.70 16.53
C ALA A 455 10.62 -17.40 17.52
N GLU A 456 9.54 -18.03 17.04
CA GLU A 456 8.62 -18.80 17.88
C GLU A 456 9.26 -20.06 18.49
N GLU A 457 10.03 -20.82 17.70
CA GLU A 457 10.70 -22.02 18.21
C GLU A 457 11.72 -21.67 19.30
N ILE A 458 12.51 -20.62 19.08
CA ILE A 458 13.49 -20.14 20.06
C ILE A 458 12.76 -19.60 21.30
N SER A 459 11.66 -18.84 21.14
CA SER A 459 10.86 -18.32 22.25
C SER A 459 10.42 -19.44 23.20
N ARG A 460 9.93 -20.55 22.64
CA ARG A 460 9.46 -21.69 23.42
C ARG A 460 10.56 -22.32 24.27
N LYS A 461 11.75 -22.52 23.70
CA LYS A 461 12.89 -23.12 24.41
C LYS A 461 13.46 -22.20 25.49
N VAL A 462 13.46 -20.89 25.25
CA VAL A 462 13.86 -19.89 26.25
C VAL A 462 12.94 -19.95 27.47
N GLU A 463 11.62 -20.04 27.24
CA GLU A 463 10.62 -20.14 28.30
C GLU A 463 10.75 -21.45 29.11
N GLU A 464 11.04 -22.58 28.44
CA GLU A 464 11.30 -23.86 29.12
C GLU A 464 12.52 -23.79 30.05
N ILE A 465 13.62 -23.19 29.59
CA ILE A 465 14.84 -23.04 30.38
C ILE A 465 14.63 -22.09 31.56
N ARG A 466 13.90 -20.99 31.35
CA ARG A 466 13.54 -20.06 32.42
C ARG A 466 12.78 -20.77 33.54
N LYS A 467 11.74 -21.54 33.19
CA LYS A 467 10.98 -22.33 34.17
C LYS A 467 11.86 -23.35 34.91
N SER A 468 12.83 -23.96 34.22
CA SER A 468 13.79 -24.88 34.84
C SER A 468 14.67 -24.16 35.87
N ILE A 469 15.21 -22.99 35.54
CA ILE A 469 16.03 -22.18 36.46
C ILE A 469 15.22 -21.72 37.67
N GLU A 470 13.99 -21.23 37.47
CA GLU A 470 13.11 -20.78 38.56
C GLU A 470 12.80 -21.91 39.55
N ARG A 471 12.54 -23.13 39.06
CA ARG A 471 12.34 -24.33 39.89
C ARG A 471 13.59 -24.68 40.70
N GLU A 472 14.77 -24.63 40.08
CA GLU A 472 16.03 -24.95 40.74
C GLU A 472 16.37 -23.95 41.87
N ILE A 473 16.16 -22.66 41.62
CA ILE A 473 16.33 -21.61 42.65
C ILE A 473 15.36 -21.85 43.81
N ALA A 474 14.09 -22.16 43.51
CA ALA A 474 13.10 -22.45 44.54
C ALA A 474 13.47 -23.69 45.38
N ARG A 475 13.95 -24.76 44.73
CA ARG A 475 14.42 -25.99 45.41
C ARG A 475 15.56 -25.68 46.38
N ARG A 476 16.59 -24.97 45.94
CA ARG A 476 17.75 -24.61 46.78
C ARG A 476 17.37 -23.69 47.94
N ALA A 477 16.44 -22.77 47.73
CA ALA A 477 15.92 -21.92 48.80
C ALA A 477 15.18 -22.73 49.88
N GLN A 478 14.45 -23.78 49.49
CA GLN A 478 13.80 -24.70 50.43
C GLN A 478 14.83 -25.55 51.20
N GLU A 479 15.85 -26.08 50.52
CA GLU A 479 16.94 -26.85 51.17
C GLU A 479 17.72 -26.01 52.20
N ALA A 480 18.00 -24.74 51.88
CA ALA A 480 18.66 -23.82 52.80
C ALA A 480 17.81 -23.54 54.06
N ARG A 481 16.49 -23.36 53.90
CA ARG A 481 15.56 -23.20 55.03
C ARG A 481 15.45 -24.47 55.87
N GLY A 482 15.52 -25.65 55.26
CA GLY A 482 15.49 -26.94 55.96
C GLY A 482 16.74 -27.23 56.79
N ARG A 483 17.92 -26.72 56.41
CA ARG A 483 19.18 -26.92 57.15
C ARG A 483 19.42 -25.94 58.30
N GLY A 484 18.78 -24.77 58.29
CA GLY A 484 18.90 -23.75 59.36
C GLY A 484 18.00 -23.99 60.58
N GLY A 485 17.28 -25.11 60.64
CA GLY A 485 16.25 -25.39 61.66
C GLY A 485 16.66 -26.34 62.79
N LYS A 486 17.95 -26.61 63.01
CA LYS A 486 18.42 -27.28 64.24
C LYS A 486 19.28 -26.31 65.06
N PRO A 487 18.85 -25.89 66.26
CA PRO A 487 19.72 -25.22 67.22
C PRO A 487 20.86 -26.12 67.69
#